data_AF-A0A9P3LY02-F1
#
_entry.id   AF-A0A9P3LY02-F1
#
_cell.length_a   1.000
_cell.length_b   1.000
_cell.length_c   1.000
_cell.angle_alpha   90.00
_cell.angle_beta   90.00
_cell.angle_gamma   90.00
#
_symmetry.space_group_name_H-M   'P 1'
#
loop_
_entity.id
_entity.type
_entity.pdbx_description
1 polymer ?
#
loop_
_entity_poly.entity_id
_entity_poly.type
_entity_poly.pdbx_seq_one_letter_code
_entity_poly.pdbx_strand_id
1 'polypeptide(L)'
;MPPIRTRLRQRLIQSHEAAYARALSNHLHAQSRLPHGELSSFFTLARMHHDTLQELYQTRYVRPRVRRPASAALRKVLSEYNDDDFIKILRLSRGQVSELIDLIILSPHFKIRDGVDRQRAIELRLWVTLFRLGTRGCSINKVAWFFGIGVGSVQIFTWQTIYAIVDLQAELITWPDEERKEEIASWFKDKMFPDAIGAVDGVPFPFEMAPSYNTHEWNTYKCKHAMGATAVCDHQGRFTFVSTGYVGSMHDALAYKKCSLYTSADDFFRGRQYIIGDAAYMVSKTVIPRYRIPRGYQQRFNTLHGQARVIIEHAFGMLKLKFQSLQNLPIKITRRSDIAKASSWVMACMILHNFVRDRSNGEAWDSDLARIAAMLRKRDEAIEDVLDPILLSKNNRREGMERRDRLLWWIERNDRR
;
A
#
# COMPACT_ATOMS: atom_id res chain seq x y z
N MET A 1 27.10 22.23 -3.61
CA MET A 1 26.14 22.13 -2.49
C MET A 1 26.41 20.86 -1.69
N PRO A 2 26.81 20.92 -0.41
CA PRO A 2 27.06 19.70 0.36
C PRO A 2 25.75 19.07 0.85
N PRO A 3 25.69 17.72 0.94
CA PRO A 3 24.46 16.95 0.93
C PRO A 3 23.81 16.82 2.31
N ILE A 4 22.47 16.88 2.32
CA ILE A 4 21.52 16.38 3.34
C ILE A 4 22.09 16.34 4.77
N ARG A 5 22.12 17.52 5.40
CA ARG A 5 22.35 17.68 6.84
C ARG A 5 21.28 16.89 7.59
N THR A 6 21.65 15.95 8.47
CA THR A 6 20.67 15.17 9.25
C THR A 6 19.70 16.10 9.99
N ARG A 7 18.38 15.88 9.91
CA ARG A 7 17.35 16.74 10.53
C ARG A 7 17.60 17.04 12.02
N LEU A 8 18.17 16.07 12.75
CA LEU A 8 18.56 16.25 14.16
C LEU A 8 19.65 17.30 14.33
N ARG A 9 20.68 17.28 13.48
CA ARG A 9 21.77 18.27 13.48
C ARG A 9 21.26 19.67 13.12
N GLN A 10 20.39 19.79 12.12
CA GLN A 10 19.78 21.08 11.79
C GLN A 10 18.98 21.65 12.98
N ARG A 11 18.20 20.80 13.66
CA ARG A 11 17.48 21.21 14.87
C ARG A 11 18.41 21.59 16.02
N LEU A 12 19.52 20.86 16.20
CA LEU A 12 20.53 21.18 17.22
C LEU A 12 21.23 22.51 16.93
N ILE A 13 21.64 22.75 15.68
CA ILE A 13 22.23 24.02 15.25
C ILE A 13 21.24 25.17 15.47
N GLN A 14 20.00 25.04 14.99
CA GLN A 14 18.95 26.04 15.18
C GLN A 14 18.65 26.30 16.66
N SER A 15 18.61 25.24 17.48
CA SER A 15 18.39 25.36 18.92
C SER A 15 19.57 26.04 19.63
N HIS A 16 20.81 25.76 19.20
CA HIS A 16 22.02 26.35 19.76
C HIS A 16 22.16 27.82 19.37
N GLU A 17 21.94 28.15 18.10
CA GLU A 17 21.89 29.53 17.60
C GLU A 17 20.82 30.35 18.31
N ALA A 18 19.61 29.79 18.52
CA ALA A 18 18.55 30.44 19.28
C ALA A 18 18.90 30.64 20.76
N ALA A 19 19.59 29.67 21.38
CA ALA A 19 20.06 29.80 22.76
C ALA A 19 21.14 30.88 22.89
N TYR A 20 22.08 30.94 21.95
CA TYR A 20 23.11 31.98 21.89
C TYR A 20 22.50 33.37 21.67
N ALA A 21 21.52 33.51 20.76
CA ALA A 21 20.83 34.78 20.53
C ALA A 21 20.09 35.29 21.78
N ARG A 22 19.47 34.39 22.55
CA ARG A 22 18.85 34.74 23.85
C ARG A 22 19.89 35.17 24.89
N ALA A 23 21.00 34.43 25.00
CA ALA A 23 22.07 34.77 25.92
C ALA A 23 22.72 36.11 25.57
N LEU A 24 22.92 36.39 24.29
CA LEU A 24 23.42 37.65 23.75
C LEU A 24 22.49 38.82 24.09
N SER A 25 21.18 38.66 23.85
CA SER A 25 20.18 39.68 24.17
C SER A 25 20.14 39.97 25.67
N ASN A 26 20.17 38.94 26.52
CA ASN A 26 20.21 39.11 27.97
C ASN A 26 21.49 39.82 28.44
N HIS A 27 22.64 39.50 27.84
CA HIS A 27 23.91 40.15 28.16
C HIS A 27 23.93 41.63 27.73
N LEU A 28 23.41 41.96 26.55
CA LEU A 28 23.27 43.35 26.08
C LEU A 28 22.29 44.16 26.95
N HIS A 29 21.20 43.54 27.42
CA HIS A 29 20.31 44.16 28.39
C HIS A 29 20.97 44.37 29.77
N ALA A 30 21.81 43.44 30.23
CA ALA A 30 22.54 43.58 31.49
C ALA A 30 23.67 44.64 31.45
N GLN A 31 24.38 44.77 30.32
CA GLN A 31 25.42 45.79 30.11
C GLN A 31 24.90 47.23 30.16
N SER A 32 23.58 47.45 29.96
CA SER A 32 22.96 48.77 30.17
C SER A 32 22.92 49.22 31.63
N ARG A 33 23.37 48.38 32.60
CA ARG A 33 23.26 48.64 34.04
C ARG A 33 24.57 48.56 34.86
N LEU A 34 25.73 48.15 34.34
CA LEU A 34 26.97 48.02 35.15
C LEU A 34 28.29 48.26 34.36
N PRO A 35 29.39 48.72 35.00
CA PRO A 35 30.62 49.15 34.32
C PRO A 35 31.63 48.03 34.02
N HIS A 36 32.18 48.07 32.80
CA HIS A 36 33.46 47.59 32.24
C HIS A 36 34.13 46.25 32.65
N GLY A 37 33.60 45.45 33.58
CA GLY A 37 34.23 44.18 34.02
C GLY A 37 33.83 42.91 33.25
N GLU A 38 32.75 42.92 32.46
CA GLU A 38 32.13 41.68 31.94
C GLU A 38 32.48 41.30 30.48
N LEU A 39 33.32 42.08 29.77
CA LEU A 39 33.65 41.81 28.37
C LEU A 39 34.34 40.44 28.16
N SER A 40 35.11 39.97 29.14
CA SER A 40 35.75 38.63 29.10
C SER A 40 34.72 37.50 29.04
N SER A 41 33.60 37.65 29.75
CA SER A 41 32.51 36.65 29.76
C SER A 41 31.82 36.53 28.40
N PHE A 42 31.67 37.66 27.70
CA PHE A 42 31.10 37.72 26.35
C PHE A 42 32.00 37.03 25.32
N PHE A 43 33.30 37.35 25.31
CA PHE A 43 34.24 36.71 24.39
C PHE A 43 34.34 35.22 24.63
N THR A 44 34.25 34.78 25.89
CA THR A 44 34.19 33.36 26.25
C THR A 44 32.93 32.69 25.68
N LEU A 45 31.76 33.32 25.84
CA LEU A 45 30.50 32.80 25.30
C LEU A 45 30.50 32.74 23.76
N ALA A 46 30.98 33.79 23.10
CA ALA A 46 31.11 33.86 21.65
C ALA A 46 32.06 32.79 21.11
N ARG A 47 33.18 32.55 21.81
CA ARG A 47 34.13 31.49 21.48
C ARG A 47 33.53 30.10 21.67
N MET A 48 32.87 29.83 22.79
CA MET A 48 32.18 28.55 23.02
C MET A 48 31.11 28.28 21.95
N HIS A 49 30.34 29.29 21.55
CA HIS A 49 29.37 29.18 20.47
C HIS A 49 30.04 28.86 19.12
N HIS A 50 31.12 29.58 18.79
CA HIS A 50 31.89 29.34 17.57
C HIS A 50 32.47 27.92 17.52
N ASP A 51 33.11 27.49 18.61
CA ASP A 51 33.74 26.17 18.72
C ASP A 51 32.70 25.05 18.63
N THR A 52 31.55 25.22 19.31
CA THR A 52 30.44 24.25 19.25
C THR A 52 29.85 24.16 17.84
N LEU A 53 29.67 25.30 17.15
CA LEU A 53 29.21 25.29 15.77
C LEU A 53 30.25 24.63 14.85
N GLN A 54 31.53 24.95 14.99
CA GLN A 54 32.60 24.31 14.21
C GLN A 54 32.59 22.80 14.39
N GLU A 55 32.50 22.31 15.64
CA GLU A 55 32.44 20.88 15.93
C GLU A 55 31.19 20.23 15.31
N LEU A 56 30.01 20.86 15.45
CA LEU A 56 28.78 20.40 14.80
C LEU A 56 28.89 20.46 13.28
N TYR A 57 29.67 21.39 12.72
CA TYR A 57 29.88 21.54 11.28
C TYR A 57 30.80 20.46 10.71
N GLN A 58 31.88 20.16 11.42
CA GLN A 58 32.92 19.19 11.07
C GLN A 58 32.48 17.74 11.33
N THR A 59 31.64 17.49 12.33
CA THR A 59 31.15 16.14 12.63
C THR A 59 29.97 15.74 11.73
N ARG A 60 30.12 14.60 11.05
CA ARG A 60 29.03 14.03 10.21
C ARG A 60 27.89 13.47 11.05
N TYR A 61 28.17 12.99 12.26
CA TYR A 61 27.21 12.38 13.18
C TYR A 61 27.38 12.96 14.58
N VAL A 62 26.28 13.32 15.23
CA VAL A 62 26.25 13.87 16.61
C VAL A 62 26.69 12.83 17.64
N ARG A 63 26.58 11.54 17.33
CA ARG A 63 27.10 10.45 18.14
C ARG A 63 27.94 9.52 17.26
N PRO A 64 29.02 8.91 17.78
CA PRO A 64 29.76 7.88 17.06
C PRO A 64 28.83 6.76 16.61
N ARG A 65 29.00 6.29 15.36
CA ARG A 65 28.21 5.18 14.85
C ARG A 65 28.74 3.88 15.44
N VAL A 66 28.02 3.30 16.40
CA VAL A 66 28.30 1.93 16.85
C VAL A 66 27.97 0.97 15.70
N ARG A 67 29.00 0.33 15.15
CA ARG A 67 28.83 -0.66 14.09
C ARG A 67 28.21 -1.91 14.72
N ARG A 68 27.01 -2.26 14.29
CA ARG A 68 26.41 -3.55 14.65
C ARG A 68 27.13 -4.66 13.90
N PRO A 69 27.46 -5.79 14.56
CA PRO A 69 28.02 -6.94 13.87
C PRO A 69 27.04 -7.40 12.79
N ALA A 70 27.57 -7.67 11.59
CA ALA A 70 26.77 -8.25 10.52
C ALA A 70 26.44 -9.69 10.87
N SER A 71 25.17 -10.08 10.80
CA SER A 71 24.79 -11.46 11.07
C SER A 71 25.11 -12.32 9.85
N ALA A 72 26.34 -12.85 9.79
CA ALA A 72 26.70 -13.88 8.81
C ALA A 72 25.87 -15.15 9.04
N ALA A 73 25.63 -15.48 10.32
CA ALA A 73 24.80 -16.60 10.73
C ALA A 73 23.37 -16.50 10.16
N LEU A 74 22.71 -15.34 10.20
CA LEU A 74 21.32 -15.25 9.74
C LEU A 74 21.20 -15.36 8.21
N ARG A 75 22.19 -14.88 7.45
CA ARG A 75 22.21 -15.12 6.00
C ARG A 75 22.36 -16.60 5.68
N LYS A 76 23.24 -17.29 6.41
CA LYS A 76 23.46 -18.72 6.30
C LYS A 76 22.21 -19.52 6.69
N VAL A 77 21.54 -19.12 7.77
CA VAL A 77 20.30 -19.74 8.24
C VAL A 77 19.15 -19.57 7.23
N LEU A 78 18.99 -18.39 6.62
CA LEU A 78 17.96 -18.20 5.58
C LEU A 78 18.25 -19.03 4.33
N SER A 79 19.51 -19.25 3.96
CA SER A 79 19.86 -20.16 2.87
C SER A 79 19.69 -21.64 3.24
N GLU A 80 19.78 -22.00 4.52
CA GLU A 80 19.69 -23.39 5.01
C GLU A 80 18.29 -23.79 5.48
N TYR A 81 17.34 -22.86 5.66
CA TYR A 81 15.96 -23.19 6.00
C TYR A 81 15.30 -24.06 4.93
N ASN A 82 14.42 -24.96 5.36
CA ASN A 82 13.51 -25.65 4.46
C ASN A 82 12.59 -24.63 3.75
N ASP A 83 11.98 -25.05 2.64
CA ASP A 83 11.17 -24.15 1.82
C ASP A 83 9.91 -23.63 2.54
N ASP A 84 9.33 -24.43 3.44
CA ASP A 84 8.16 -24.03 4.22
C ASP A 84 8.47 -22.84 5.14
N ASP A 85 9.59 -22.91 5.87
CA ASP A 85 10.01 -21.86 6.79
C ASP A 85 10.48 -20.62 6.01
N PHE A 86 11.12 -20.82 4.85
CA PHE A 86 11.45 -19.73 3.94
C PHE A 86 10.19 -18.97 3.48
N ILE A 87 9.14 -19.69 3.04
CA ILE A 87 7.86 -19.11 2.64
C ILE A 87 7.15 -18.46 3.82
N LYS A 88 7.18 -19.05 5.02
CA LYS A 88 6.59 -18.42 6.22
C LYS A 88 7.27 -17.09 6.56
N ILE A 89 8.57 -16.97 6.36
CA ILE A 89 9.35 -15.77 6.69
C ILE A 89 9.25 -14.71 5.59
N LEU A 90 9.45 -15.09 4.32
CA LEU A 90 9.58 -14.18 3.19
C LEU A 90 8.34 -14.12 2.28
N ARG A 91 7.33 -14.97 2.52
CA ARG A 91 6.03 -15.02 1.84
C ARG A 91 6.06 -15.50 0.38
N LEU A 92 7.25 -15.75 -0.16
CA LEU A 92 7.55 -16.23 -1.50
C LEU A 92 8.45 -17.49 -1.40
N SER A 93 8.35 -18.37 -2.39
CA SER A 93 9.27 -19.52 -2.53
C SER A 93 10.66 -19.08 -3.01
N ARG A 94 11.67 -19.94 -2.90
CA ARG A 94 13.03 -19.64 -3.37
C ARG A 94 13.07 -19.34 -4.88
N GLY A 95 12.36 -20.15 -5.67
CA GLY A 95 12.24 -19.93 -7.12
C GLY A 95 11.61 -18.57 -7.45
N GLN A 96 10.52 -18.22 -6.75
CA GLN A 96 9.86 -16.91 -6.89
C GLN A 96 10.78 -15.75 -6.50
N VAL A 97 11.59 -15.91 -5.45
CA VAL A 97 12.56 -14.89 -5.05
C VAL A 97 13.65 -14.73 -6.10
N SER A 98 14.19 -15.83 -6.64
CA SER A 98 15.22 -15.78 -7.69
C SER A 98 14.71 -15.06 -8.92
N GLU A 99 13.53 -15.44 -9.42
CA GLU A 99 12.94 -14.84 -10.61
C GLU A 99 12.60 -13.36 -10.39
N LEU A 100 12.11 -12.99 -9.20
CA LEU A 100 11.85 -11.60 -8.87
C LEU A 100 13.16 -10.77 -8.83
N ILE A 101 14.27 -11.36 -8.38
CA ILE A 101 15.59 -10.71 -8.43
C ILE A 101 15.95 -10.42 -9.89
N ASP A 102 15.78 -11.40 -10.79
CA ASP A 102 16.12 -11.25 -12.20
C ASP A 102 15.31 -10.12 -12.87
N LEU A 103 14.02 -9.99 -12.52
CA LEU A 103 13.16 -8.90 -13.01
C LEU A 103 13.62 -7.50 -12.53
N ILE A 104 14.14 -7.39 -11.31
CA ILE A 104 14.48 -6.09 -10.71
C ILE A 104 15.98 -5.77 -10.73
N ILE A 105 16.84 -6.69 -11.19
CA ILE A 105 18.31 -6.57 -11.05
C ILE A 105 18.88 -5.31 -11.71
N LEU A 106 18.27 -4.89 -12.82
CA LEU A 106 18.64 -3.71 -13.60
C LEU A 106 17.96 -2.42 -13.13
N SER A 107 17.08 -2.48 -12.12
CA SER A 107 16.36 -1.28 -11.67
C SER A 107 17.32 -0.16 -11.24
N PRO A 108 17.10 1.09 -11.69
CA PRO A 108 17.94 2.24 -11.34
C PRO A 108 17.85 2.62 -9.86
N HIS A 109 16.88 2.09 -9.13
CA HIS A 109 16.72 2.34 -7.69
C HIS A 109 17.85 1.71 -6.86
N PHE A 110 18.51 0.66 -7.36
CA PHE A 110 19.60 -0.01 -6.67
C PHE A 110 20.93 0.70 -6.87
N LYS A 111 21.32 1.49 -5.86
CA LYS A 111 22.65 2.10 -5.76
C LYS A 111 23.63 1.10 -5.14
N ILE A 112 24.37 0.39 -5.99
CA ILE A 112 25.37 -0.61 -5.59
C ILE A 112 26.75 -0.04 -5.91
N ARG A 113 27.72 -0.29 -5.03
CA ARG A 113 29.10 0.16 -5.24
C ARG A 113 29.80 -0.78 -6.20
N ASP A 114 30.71 -0.23 -7.00
CA ASP A 114 31.57 -1.02 -7.88
C ASP A 114 32.37 -2.06 -7.08
N GLY A 115 32.50 -3.26 -7.65
CA GLY A 115 33.18 -4.39 -7.01
C GLY A 115 32.34 -5.18 -5.98
N VAL A 116 31.09 -4.78 -5.71
CA VAL A 116 30.16 -5.57 -4.90
C VAL A 116 29.29 -6.45 -5.81
N ASP A 117 29.18 -7.74 -5.49
CA ASP A 117 28.24 -8.65 -6.13
C ASP A 117 26.81 -8.07 -6.08
N ARG A 118 26.32 -7.68 -7.26
CA ARG A 118 25.04 -7.01 -7.44
C ARG A 118 23.87 -7.89 -7.04
N GLN A 119 23.92 -9.17 -7.41
CA GLN A 119 22.85 -10.12 -7.15
C GLN A 119 22.72 -10.37 -5.65
N ARG A 120 23.82 -10.71 -4.96
CA ARG A 120 23.83 -10.89 -3.49
C ARG A 120 23.42 -9.63 -2.74
N ALA A 121 23.78 -8.46 -3.25
CA ALA A 121 23.39 -7.20 -2.66
C ALA A 121 21.88 -6.92 -2.82
N ILE A 122 21.26 -7.32 -3.93
CA ILE A 122 19.82 -7.15 -4.16
C ILE A 122 19.04 -8.21 -3.39
N GLU A 123 19.52 -9.44 -3.35
CA GLU A 123 18.92 -10.54 -2.59
C GLU A 123 18.69 -10.16 -1.12
N LEU A 124 19.72 -9.66 -0.43
CA LEU A 124 19.56 -9.20 0.96
C LEU A 124 18.55 -8.06 1.10
N ARG A 125 18.52 -7.12 0.14
CA ARG A 125 17.55 -6.01 0.15
C ARG A 125 16.13 -6.53 -0.01
N LEU A 126 15.95 -7.50 -0.90
CA LEU A 126 14.69 -8.15 -1.16
C LEU A 126 14.21 -8.93 0.07
N TRP A 127 15.06 -9.74 0.69
CA TRP A 127 14.72 -10.45 1.93
C TRP A 127 14.29 -9.51 3.04
N VAL A 128 15.03 -8.42 3.28
CA VAL A 128 14.66 -7.40 4.26
C VAL A 128 13.30 -6.79 3.95
N THR A 129 13.02 -6.52 2.67
CA THR A 129 11.77 -5.92 2.21
C THR A 129 10.60 -6.88 2.38
N LEU A 130 10.72 -8.10 1.84
CA LEU A 130 9.69 -9.14 1.92
C LEU A 130 9.34 -9.48 3.37
N PHE A 131 10.35 -9.61 4.24
CA PHE A 131 10.13 -9.79 5.67
C PHE A 131 9.29 -8.66 6.28
N ARG A 132 9.57 -7.41 5.91
CA ARG A 132 8.79 -6.26 6.37
C ARG A 132 7.38 -6.23 5.81
N LEU A 133 7.19 -6.57 4.53
CA LEU A 133 5.85 -6.63 3.91
C LEU A 133 5.01 -7.74 4.54
N GLY A 134 5.63 -8.88 4.85
CA GLY A 134 5.01 -10.07 5.41
C GLY A 134 4.75 -10.03 6.91
N THR A 135 5.26 -9.04 7.65
CA THR A 135 5.16 -8.96 9.11
C THR A 135 4.30 -7.79 9.56
N ARG A 136 3.30 -8.06 10.41
CA ARG A 136 2.45 -7.04 11.02
C ARG A 136 3.23 -6.22 12.07
N GLY A 137 3.14 -4.88 12.04
CA GLY A 137 3.73 -4.01 13.07
C GLY A 137 5.26 -4.11 13.17
N CYS A 138 5.94 -4.25 12.04
CA CYS A 138 7.35 -4.62 12.00
C CYS A 138 8.29 -3.44 12.36
N SER A 139 8.78 -3.42 13.60
CA SER A 139 9.75 -2.42 14.09
C SER A 139 11.07 -2.47 13.32
N ILE A 140 11.48 -1.32 12.78
CA ILE A 140 12.74 -1.16 12.01
C ILE A 140 13.96 -1.62 12.85
N ASN A 141 13.93 -1.41 14.17
CA ASN A 141 15.01 -1.84 15.06
C ASN A 141 15.08 -3.37 15.16
N LYS A 142 13.94 -4.05 15.24
CA LYS A 142 13.87 -5.52 15.27
C LYS A 142 14.36 -6.11 13.94
N VAL A 143 13.97 -5.53 12.80
CA VAL A 143 14.47 -5.94 11.48
C VAL A 143 15.98 -5.75 11.38
N ALA A 144 16.49 -4.61 11.87
CA ALA A 144 17.92 -4.33 11.88
C ALA A 144 18.70 -5.35 12.73
N TRP A 145 18.16 -5.76 13.88
CA TRP A 145 18.74 -6.82 14.70
C TRP A 145 18.68 -8.18 14.02
N PHE A 146 17.51 -8.56 13.48
CA PHE A 146 17.31 -9.81 12.78
C PHE A 146 18.33 -9.97 11.65
N PHE A 147 18.39 -9.02 10.71
CA PHE A 147 19.32 -9.08 9.58
C PHE A 147 20.77 -8.67 9.91
N GLY A 148 21.06 -8.24 11.14
CA GLY A 148 22.37 -7.72 11.52
C GLY A 148 22.81 -6.53 10.67
N ILE A 149 21.91 -5.61 10.34
CA ILE A 149 22.20 -4.42 9.53
C ILE A 149 21.91 -3.13 10.28
N GLY A 150 22.36 -2.00 9.73
CA GLY A 150 22.04 -0.68 10.30
C GLY A 150 20.56 -0.33 10.12
N VAL A 151 19.96 0.36 11.09
CA VAL A 151 18.57 0.86 11.03
C VAL A 151 18.30 1.67 9.76
N GLY A 152 19.25 2.55 9.38
CA GLY A 152 19.15 3.31 8.13
C GLY A 152 19.20 2.42 6.87
N SER A 153 19.96 1.32 6.91
CA SER A 153 20.02 0.36 5.81
C SER A 153 18.69 -0.34 5.60
N VAL A 154 17.98 -0.71 6.67
CA VAL A 154 16.63 -1.30 6.57
C VAL A 154 15.70 -0.38 5.76
N GLN A 155 15.67 0.91 6.08
CA GLN A 155 14.83 1.88 5.37
C GLN A 155 15.24 2.02 3.90
N ILE A 156 16.55 2.17 3.63
CA ILE A 156 17.07 2.30 2.27
C ILE A 156 16.73 1.07 1.44
N PHE A 157 16.99 -0.12 1.97
CA PHE A 157 16.75 -1.39 1.29
C PHE A 157 15.26 -1.59 0.99
N THR A 158 14.40 -1.24 1.96
CA THR A 158 12.96 -1.35 1.76
C THR A 158 12.46 -0.45 0.66
N TRP A 159 12.82 0.84 0.67
CA TRP A 159 12.31 1.77 -0.33
C TRP A 159 12.91 1.52 -1.72
N GLN A 160 14.19 1.17 -1.82
CA GLN A 160 14.78 0.79 -3.11
C GLN A 160 14.05 -0.41 -3.74
N THR A 161 13.75 -1.43 -2.94
CA THR A 161 13.07 -2.63 -3.42
C THR A 161 11.59 -2.35 -3.72
N ILE A 162 10.88 -1.59 -2.87
CA ILE A 162 9.48 -1.22 -3.14
C ILE A 162 9.37 -0.47 -4.46
N TYR A 163 10.22 0.53 -4.72
CA TYR A 163 10.15 1.27 -5.97
C TYR A 163 10.51 0.40 -7.18
N ALA A 164 11.53 -0.46 -7.06
CA ALA A 164 11.87 -1.42 -8.11
C ALA A 164 10.71 -2.41 -8.41
N ILE A 165 9.96 -2.83 -7.40
CA ILE A 165 8.76 -3.66 -7.59
C ILE A 165 7.63 -2.85 -8.24
N VAL A 166 7.44 -1.60 -7.84
CA VAL A 166 6.41 -0.72 -8.41
C VAL A 166 6.66 -0.44 -9.90
N ASP A 167 7.92 -0.42 -10.35
CA ASP A 167 8.24 -0.29 -11.78
C ASP A 167 7.65 -1.45 -12.62
N LEU A 168 7.42 -2.63 -12.01
CA LEU A 168 6.79 -3.78 -12.67
C LEU A 168 5.26 -3.67 -12.78
N GLN A 169 4.64 -2.57 -12.32
CA GLN A 169 3.19 -2.39 -12.32
C GLN A 169 2.59 -2.58 -13.73
N ALA A 170 3.26 -2.02 -14.75
CA ALA A 170 2.78 -2.04 -16.13
C ALA A 170 2.78 -3.43 -16.76
N GLU A 171 3.46 -4.42 -16.15
CA GLU A 171 3.47 -5.80 -16.60
C GLU A 171 2.52 -6.67 -15.77
N LEU A 172 2.49 -6.46 -14.44
CA LEU A 172 1.79 -7.34 -13.51
C LEU A 172 0.37 -6.90 -13.17
N ILE A 173 0.05 -5.62 -13.22
CA ILE A 173 -1.30 -5.07 -13.01
C ILE A 173 -1.76 -4.38 -14.29
N THR A 174 -2.17 -5.20 -15.24
CA THR A 174 -2.63 -4.78 -16.56
C THR A 174 -4.12 -5.07 -16.73
N TRP A 175 -4.79 -4.18 -17.45
CA TRP A 175 -6.14 -4.46 -17.90
C TRP A 175 -6.08 -5.61 -18.93
N PRO A 176 -6.98 -6.61 -18.83
CA PRO A 176 -6.96 -7.75 -19.73
C PRO A 176 -7.15 -7.31 -21.19
N ASP A 177 -6.52 -8.04 -22.11
CA ASP A 177 -6.83 -7.97 -23.54
C ASP A 177 -8.19 -8.62 -23.84
N GLU A 178 -8.62 -8.59 -25.10
CA GLU A 178 -9.95 -9.11 -25.46
C GLU A 178 -10.08 -10.62 -25.30
N GLU A 179 -9.03 -11.39 -25.61
CA GLU A 179 -9.02 -12.85 -25.41
C GLU A 179 -9.22 -13.18 -23.93
N ARG A 180 -8.43 -12.54 -23.05
CA ARG A 180 -8.56 -12.73 -21.61
C ARG A 180 -9.90 -12.22 -21.08
N LYS A 181 -10.46 -11.14 -21.63
CA LYS A 181 -11.80 -10.66 -21.26
C LYS A 181 -12.88 -11.69 -21.59
N GLU A 182 -12.77 -12.40 -22.71
CA GLU A 182 -13.71 -13.46 -23.08
C GLU A 182 -13.65 -14.63 -22.11
N GLU A 183 -12.45 -15.05 -21.69
CA GLU A 183 -12.27 -16.07 -20.65
C GLU A 183 -12.93 -15.66 -19.32
N ILE A 184 -12.67 -14.42 -18.89
CA ILE A 184 -13.26 -13.87 -17.66
C ILE A 184 -14.79 -13.83 -17.78
N ALA A 185 -15.31 -13.32 -18.90
CA ALA A 185 -16.74 -13.23 -19.15
C ALA A 185 -17.41 -14.60 -19.19
N SER A 186 -16.73 -15.65 -19.67
CA SER A 186 -17.22 -17.02 -19.67
C SER A 186 -17.40 -17.53 -18.23
N TRP A 187 -16.40 -17.33 -17.36
CA TRP A 187 -16.52 -17.71 -15.94
C TRP A 187 -17.64 -16.96 -15.22
N PHE A 188 -17.80 -15.65 -15.47
CA PHE A 188 -18.90 -14.88 -14.86
C PHE A 188 -20.27 -15.25 -15.44
N LYS A 189 -20.34 -15.67 -16.72
CA LYS A 189 -21.56 -16.18 -17.32
C LYS A 189 -22.07 -17.42 -16.61
N ASP A 190 -21.17 -18.32 -16.18
CA ASP A 190 -21.51 -19.49 -15.35
C ASP A 190 -22.03 -19.09 -13.96
N LYS A 191 -21.72 -17.87 -13.51
CA LYS A 191 -22.29 -17.24 -12.30
C LYS A 191 -23.53 -16.40 -12.58
N MET A 192 -24.12 -16.50 -13.79
CA MET A 192 -25.30 -15.78 -14.26
C MET A 192 -25.07 -14.28 -14.58
N PHE A 193 -23.82 -13.86 -14.77
CA PHE A 193 -23.43 -12.50 -15.14
C PHE A 193 -22.65 -12.48 -16.45
N PRO A 194 -23.30 -12.70 -17.60
CA PRO A 194 -22.62 -12.64 -18.91
C PRO A 194 -22.02 -11.26 -19.16
N ASP A 195 -20.94 -11.20 -19.95
CA ASP A 195 -20.20 -9.98 -20.29
C ASP A 195 -19.53 -9.26 -19.09
N ALA A 196 -19.57 -9.82 -17.87
CA ALA A 196 -18.83 -9.27 -16.74
C ALA A 196 -17.33 -9.63 -16.85
N ILE A 197 -16.45 -8.64 -16.80
CA ILE A 197 -15.00 -8.79 -16.98
C ILE A 197 -14.21 -8.58 -15.69
N GLY A 198 -14.87 -8.64 -14.54
CA GLY A 198 -14.23 -8.54 -13.23
C GLY A 198 -15.16 -8.07 -12.12
N ALA A 199 -14.66 -8.15 -10.90
CA ALA A 199 -15.31 -7.63 -9.70
C ALA A 199 -14.51 -6.45 -9.12
N VAL A 200 -15.21 -5.37 -8.78
CA VAL A 200 -14.63 -4.16 -8.17
C VAL A 200 -15.05 -4.04 -6.72
N ASP A 201 -14.10 -3.69 -5.87
CA ASP A 201 -14.39 -3.35 -4.48
C ASP A 201 -13.34 -2.38 -3.90
N GLY A 202 -13.77 -1.68 -2.86
CA GLY A 202 -12.96 -0.78 -2.06
C GLY A 202 -12.36 -1.51 -0.86
N VAL A 203 -11.11 -1.21 -0.53
CA VAL A 203 -10.45 -1.78 0.65
C VAL A 203 -9.75 -0.71 1.47
N PRO A 204 -10.01 -0.64 2.78
CA PRO A 204 -9.22 0.22 3.67
C PRO A 204 -7.94 -0.50 4.10
N PHE A 205 -6.84 0.24 4.11
CA PHE A 205 -5.54 -0.14 4.68
C PHE A 205 -5.25 0.72 5.92
N PRO A 206 -5.46 0.18 7.14
CA PRO A 206 -5.25 0.92 8.38
C PRO A 206 -3.80 1.35 8.54
N PHE A 207 -3.59 2.56 9.05
CA PHE A 207 -2.27 3.01 9.47
C PHE A 207 -1.94 2.47 10.88
N GLU A 208 -0.69 2.09 11.11
CA GLU A 208 -0.23 1.66 12.43
C GLU A 208 -0.27 2.80 13.46
N MET A 209 -0.04 4.03 13.01
CA MET A 209 -0.09 5.24 13.84
C MET A 209 -1.09 6.24 13.25
N ALA A 210 -1.75 6.99 14.12
CA ALA A 210 -2.61 8.09 13.71
C ALA A 210 -1.82 9.10 12.84
N PRO A 211 -2.32 9.46 11.65
CA PRO A 211 -1.74 10.52 10.84
C PRO A 211 -1.71 11.84 11.63
N SER A 212 -0.60 12.58 11.54
CA SER A 212 -0.56 13.96 12.05
C SER A 212 -0.89 14.99 10.96
N TYR A 213 -1.12 14.53 9.73
CA TYR A 213 -1.49 15.33 8.58
C TYR A 213 -2.96 15.06 8.23
N ASN A 214 -3.81 16.08 8.32
CA ASN A 214 -5.26 16.00 8.05
C ASN A 214 -5.95 14.81 8.75
N THR A 215 -5.68 14.61 10.04
CA THR A 215 -6.07 13.42 10.81
C THR A 215 -7.54 12.99 10.60
N HIS A 216 -8.48 13.93 10.58
CA HIS A 216 -9.90 13.66 10.43
C HIS A 216 -10.30 13.08 9.07
N GLU A 217 -9.58 13.40 7.98
CA GLU A 217 -9.88 12.90 6.63
C GLU A 217 -9.57 11.40 6.49
N TRP A 218 -8.68 10.87 7.33
CA TRP A 218 -8.27 9.47 7.27
C TRP A 218 -9.20 8.52 8.00
N ASN A 219 -10.21 9.05 8.70
CA ASN A 219 -11.15 8.23 9.44
C ASN A 219 -12.08 7.48 8.47
N THR A 220 -12.19 6.16 8.64
CA THR A 220 -13.17 5.34 7.93
C THR A 220 -14.25 4.89 8.91
N TYR A 221 -15.42 4.49 8.42
CA TYR A 221 -16.43 3.82 9.25
C TYR A 221 -15.96 2.47 9.82
N LYS A 222 -14.97 1.81 9.19
CA LYS A 222 -14.44 0.47 9.58
C LYS A 222 -13.24 0.51 10.53
N CYS A 223 -12.48 1.59 10.55
CA CYS A 223 -11.23 1.73 11.30
C CYS A 223 -10.83 3.20 11.49
N LYS A 224 -10.17 3.50 12.62
CA LYS A 224 -9.88 4.87 13.05
C LYS A 224 -9.12 5.70 12.01
N HIS A 225 -8.07 5.16 11.39
CA HIS A 225 -7.32 5.86 10.32
C HIS A 225 -6.83 4.88 9.26
N ALA A 226 -7.20 5.08 7.99
CA ALA A 226 -6.80 4.21 6.89
C ALA A 226 -6.68 4.95 5.55
N MET A 227 -5.85 4.40 4.66
CA MET A 227 -5.83 4.75 3.25
C MET A 227 -6.78 3.84 2.47
N GLY A 228 -7.65 4.42 1.65
CA GLY A 228 -8.51 3.68 0.74
C GLY A 228 -7.78 3.29 -0.55
N ALA A 229 -8.14 2.13 -1.08
CA ALA A 229 -7.82 1.71 -2.42
C ALA A 229 -9.05 1.10 -3.08
N THR A 230 -9.15 1.24 -4.41
CA THR A 230 -10.15 0.57 -5.23
C THR A 230 -9.42 -0.34 -6.20
N ALA A 231 -9.82 -1.60 -6.29
CA ALA A 231 -9.22 -2.54 -7.23
C ALA A 231 -10.29 -3.35 -7.96
N VAL A 232 -9.92 -3.82 -9.16
CA VAL A 232 -10.68 -4.81 -9.92
C VAL A 232 -9.87 -6.10 -9.95
N CYS A 233 -10.52 -7.24 -9.77
CA CYS A 233 -9.89 -8.53 -10.01
C CYS A 233 -10.66 -9.37 -11.05
N ASP A 234 -9.92 -10.26 -11.69
CA ASP A 234 -10.47 -11.26 -12.61
C ASP A 234 -11.07 -12.46 -11.86
N HIS A 235 -11.56 -13.44 -12.64
CA HIS A 235 -12.19 -14.67 -12.12
C HIS A 235 -11.24 -15.55 -11.30
N GLN A 236 -9.94 -15.39 -11.51
CA GLN A 236 -8.96 -16.08 -10.71
C GLN A 236 -8.71 -15.26 -9.42
N GLY A 237 -8.89 -13.94 -9.39
CA GLY A 237 -8.52 -13.09 -8.24
C GLY A 237 -7.15 -12.42 -8.41
N ARG A 238 -6.73 -12.21 -9.66
CA ARG A 238 -5.58 -11.40 -10.07
C ARG A 238 -6.07 -9.97 -10.20
N PHE A 239 -5.35 -9.01 -9.64
CA PHE A 239 -5.74 -7.60 -9.73
C PHE A 239 -5.44 -7.07 -11.14
N THR A 240 -6.46 -6.66 -11.89
CA THR A 240 -6.32 -6.12 -13.25
C THR A 240 -6.30 -4.60 -13.27
N PHE A 241 -6.78 -3.97 -12.20
CA PHE A 241 -6.73 -2.53 -12.01
C PHE A 241 -6.60 -2.21 -10.53
N VAL A 242 -5.79 -1.20 -10.20
CA VAL A 242 -5.60 -0.72 -8.83
C VAL A 242 -5.48 0.80 -8.85
N SER A 243 -6.25 1.46 -7.98
CA SER A 243 -6.08 2.87 -7.64
C SER A 243 -5.98 3.03 -6.13
N THR A 244 -4.95 3.74 -5.66
CA THR A 244 -4.64 3.91 -4.23
C THR A 244 -4.50 5.37 -3.84
N GLY A 245 -4.46 5.66 -2.54
CA GLY A 245 -4.19 7.00 -2.02
C GLY A 245 -5.44 7.82 -1.72
N TYR A 246 -6.61 7.19 -1.73
CA TYR A 246 -7.85 7.83 -1.30
C TYR A 246 -7.84 8.00 0.22
N VAL A 247 -8.38 9.13 0.69
CA VAL A 247 -8.57 9.35 2.12
C VAL A 247 -9.60 8.36 2.67
N GLY A 248 -9.44 7.91 3.91
CA GLY A 248 -10.28 6.88 4.50
C GLY A 248 -11.78 7.23 4.55
N SER A 249 -12.13 8.51 4.65
CA SER A 249 -13.52 8.94 4.65
C SER A 249 -14.17 8.92 3.25
N MET A 250 -13.40 8.69 2.19
CA MET A 250 -13.93 8.71 0.82
C MET A 250 -14.76 7.46 0.53
N HIS A 251 -16.02 7.65 0.16
CA HIS A 251 -16.87 6.56 -0.29
C HIS A 251 -16.37 5.91 -1.58
N ASP A 252 -16.57 4.60 -1.71
CA ASP A 252 -16.10 3.80 -2.86
C ASP A 252 -16.63 4.33 -4.20
N ALA A 253 -17.88 4.82 -4.24
CA ALA A 253 -18.44 5.43 -5.46
C ALA A 253 -17.70 6.70 -5.89
N LEU A 254 -17.21 7.50 -4.94
CA LEU A 254 -16.44 8.72 -5.24
C LEU A 254 -15.01 8.37 -5.65
N ALA A 255 -14.40 7.38 -5.01
CA ALA A 255 -13.11 6.84 -5.42
C ALA A 255 -13.16 6.31 -6.86
N TYR A 256 -14.21 5.55 -7.20
CA TYR A 256 -14.44 5.03 -8.55
C TYR A 256 -14.59 6.13 -9.60
N LYS A 257 -15.36 7.18 -9.33
CA LYS A 257 -15.52 8.33 -10.26
C LYS A 257 -14.20 9.02 -10.60
N LYS A 258 -13.21 8.95 -9.71
CA LYS A 258 -11.86 9.52 -9.92
C LYS A 258 -10.91 8.58 -10.65
N CYS A 259 -11.28 7.31 -10.84
CA CYS A 259 -10.46 6.34 -11.56
C CYS A 259 -10.59 6.50 -13.07
N SER A 260 -9.53 6.12 -13.80
CA SER A 260 -9.55 6.04 -15.26
C SER A 260 -10.63 5.09 -15.81
N LEU A 261 -11.00 4.05 -15.04
CA LEU A 261 -12.13 3.17 -15.35
C LEU A 261 -13.47 3.92 -15.53
N TYR A 262 -13.62 5.07 -14.87
CA TYR A 262 -14.80 5.92 -15.02
C TYR A 262 -14.58 7.03 -16.04
N THR A 263 -13.44 7.73 -15.98
CA THR A 263 -13.18 8.90 -16.84
C THR A 263 -12.88 8.55 -18.29
N SER A 264 -12.29 7.38 -18.52
CA SER A 264 -11.84 6.88 -19.82
C SER A 264 -12.44 5.49 -20.10
N ALA A 265 -13.71 5.31 -19.75
CA ALA A 265 -14.38 4.00 -19.77
C ALA A 265 -14.26 3.25 -21.11
N ASP A 266 -14.29 3.96 -22.24
CA ASP A 266 -14.25 3.33 -23.57
C ASP A 266 -12.86 2.73 -23.90
N ASP A 267 -11.80 3.10 -23.18
CA ASP A 267 -10.47 2.48 -23.29
C ASP A 267 -10.43 1.10 -22.62
N PHE A 268 -11.31 0.86 -21.63
CA PHE A 268 -11.33 -0.35 -20.81
C PHE A 268 -12.46 -1.31 -21.21
N PHE A 269 -13.64 -0.79 -21.55
CA PHE A 269 -14.85 -1.56 -21.77
C PHE A 269 -15.31 -1.45 -23.23
N ARG A 270 -15.55 -2.61 -23.87
CA ARG A 270 -16.10 -2.69 -25.23
C ARG A 270 -17.50 -3.30 -25.22
N GLY A 271 -18.35 -2.79 -26.11
CA GLY A 271 -19.71 -3.31 -26.32
C GLY A 271 -20.52 -3.40 -25.03
N ARG A 272 -20.86 -4.63 -24.61
CA ARG A 272 -21.69 -4.89 -23.43
C ARG A 272 -20.90 -5.11 -22.15
N GLN A 273 -19.57 -5.12 -22.19
CA GLN A 273 -18.70 -5.42 -21.05
C GLN A 273 -18.96 -4.50 -19.84
N TYR A 274 -18.84 -5.06 -18.62
CA TYR A 274 -18.97 -4.33 -17.36
C TYR A 274 -18.23 -5.04 -16.21
N ILE A 275 -18.13 -4.41 -15.04
CA ILE A 275 -17.68 -5.04 -13.80
C ILE A 275 -18.81 -5.06 -12.76
N ILE A 276 -18.80 -6.05 -11.88
CA ILE A 276 -19.73 -6.14 -10.75
C ILE A 276 -19.16 -5.41 -9.53
N GLY A 277 -19.99 -4.63 -8.83
CA GLY A 277 -19.57 -3.86 -7.64
C GLY A 277 -20.53 -4.01 -6.48
N ASP A 278 -20.12 -3.58 -5.29
CA ASP A 278 -21.03 -3.59 -4.13
C ASP A 278 -22.15 -2.52 -4.22
N ALA A 279 -23.17 -2.59 -3.36
CA ALA A 279 -24.26 -1.64 -3.21
C ALA A 279 -23.82 -0.20 -2.88
N ALA A 280 -22.59 -0.05 -2.39
CA ALA A 280 -21.92 1.24 -2.19
C ALA A 280 -21.61 1.94 -3.52
N TYR A 281 -21.48 1.21 -4.62
CA TYR A 281 -21.29 1.77 -5.95
C TYR A 281 -22.61 2.26 -6.56
N MET A 282 -22.52 3.29 -7.40
CA MET A 282 -23.65 3.72 -8.20
C MET A 282 -23.72 2.93 -9.50
N VAL A 283 -24.94 2.59 -9.91
CA VAL A 283 -25.18 1.91 -11.19
C VAL A 283 -24.74 2.79 -12.37
N SER A 284 -23.95 2.22 -13.27
CA SER A 284 -23.42 2.91 -14.44
C SER A 284 -23.29 1.93 -15.63
N LYS A 285 -22.94 2.46 -16.81
CA LYS A 285 -22.57 1.69 -18.00
C LYS A 285 -21.43 0.70 -17.70
N THR A 286 -20.54 1.01 -16.76
CA THR A 286 -19.38 0.15 -16.46
C THR A 286 -19.50 -0.66 -15.19
N VAL A 287 -20.35 -0.26 -14.22
CA VAL A 287 -20.50 -0.95 -12.93
C VAL A 287 -21.94 -1.34 -12.66
N ILE A 288 -22.14 -2.61 -12.35
CA ILE A 288 -23.45 -3.16 -11.93
C ILE A 288 -23.40 -3.52 -10.44
N PRO A 289 -24.03 -2.70 -9.57
CA PRO A 289 -24.13 -2.97 -8.15
C PRO A 289 -25.33 -3.85 -7.79
N ARG A 290 -25.30 -4.42 -6.58
CA ARG A 290 -26.46 -5.07 -5.93
C ARG A 290 -27.66 -4.11 -5.81
N TYR A 291 -28.86 -4.67 -5.75
CA TYR A 291 -30.06 -3.91 -5.35
C TYR A 291 -29.99 -3.61 -3.85
N ARG A 292 -30.15 -2.35 -3.45
CA ARG A 292 -30.11 -1.96 -2.02
C ARG A 292 -31.29 -2.52 -1.22
N ILE A 293 -32.48 -2.46 -1.82
CA ILE A 293 -33.72 -2.96 -1.22
C ILE A 293 -34.30 -3.98 -2.21
N PRO A 294 -33.82 -5.24 -2.17
CA PRO A 294 -34.23 -6.25 -3.14
C PRO A 294 -35.67 -6.71 -2.88
N ARG A 295 -36.50 -6.71 -3.93
CA ARG A 295 -37.87 -7.25 -3.90
C ARG A 295 -38.04 -8.37 -4.92
N GLY A 296 -38.78 -9.41 -4.55
CA GLY A 296 -39.05 -10.58 -5.40
C GLY A 296 -37.75 -11.18 -5.95
N TYR A 297 -37.65 -11.28 -7.27
CA TYR A 297 -36.53 -11.91 -7.95
C TYR A 297 -35.18 -11.16 -7.79
N GLN A 298 -35.21 -9.89 -7.35
CA GLN A 298 -33.99 -9.14 -7.02
C GLN A 298 -33.21 -9.75 -5.84
N GLN A 299 -33.88 -10.51 -4.97
CA GLN A 299 -33.21 -11.24 -3.89
C GLN A 299 -32.30 -12.32 -4.46
N ARG A 300 -32.81 -13.11 -5.42
CA ARG A 300 -32.03 -14.11 -6.16
C ARG A 300 -30.87 -13.48 -6.92
N PHE A 301 -31.11 -12.34 -7.59
CA PHE A 301 -30.04 -11.55 -8.21
C PHE A 301 -28.95 -11.19 -7.20
N ASN A 302 -29.31 -10.64 -6.03
CA ASN A 302 -28.34 -10.23 -5.02
C ASN A 302 -27.55 -11.42 -4.44
N THR A 303 -28.17 -12.58 -4.26
CA THR A 303 -27.49 -13.80 -3.81
C THR A 303 -26.43 -14.23 -4.84
N LEU A 304 -26.80 -14.34 -6.11
CA LEU A 304 -25.88 -14.71 -7.19
C LEU A 304 -24.78 -13.64 -7.37
N HIS A 305 -25.15 -12.37 -7.29
CA HIS A 305 -24.22 -11.24 -7.38
C HIS A 305 -23.18 -11.31 -6.26
N GLY A 306 -23.62 -11.57 -5.03
CA GLY A 306 -22.73 -11.80 -3.89
C GLY A 306 -21.76 -12.96 -4.12
N GLN A 307 -22.24 -14.08 -4.67
CA GLN A 307 -21.39 -15.23 -5.00
C GLN A 307 -20.37 -14.93 -6.09
N ALA A 308 -20.75 -14.16 -7.11
CA ALA A 308 -19.83 -13.75 -8.17
C ALA A 308 -18.79 -12.74 -7.65
N ARG A 309 -19.19 -11.81 -6.78
CA ARG A 309 -18.34 -10.77 -6.21
C ARG A 309 -17.36 -11.30 -5.16
N VAL A 310 -17.65 -12.41 -4.48
CA VAL A 310 -16.80 -12.93 -3.40
C VAL A 310 -15.32 -13.10 -3.80
N ILE A 311 -15.05 -13.25 -5.09
CA ILE A 311 -13.69 -13.36 -5.65
C ILE A 311 -12.79 -12.16 -5.30
N ILE A 312 -13.30 -10.92 -5.31
CA ILE A 312 -12.48 -9.74 -4.98
C ILE A 312 -12.23 -9.64 -3.47
N GLU A 313 -13.21 -10.05 -2.66
CA GLU A 313 -13.05 -10.11 -1.20
C GLU A 313 -12.00 -11.16 -0.80
N HIS A 314 -12.04 -12.32 -1.47
CA HIS A 314 -11.02 -13.35 -1.33
C HIS A 314 -9.64 -12.86 -1.76
N ALA A 315 -9.53 -12.16 -2.91
CA ALA A 315 -8.26 -11.58 -3.36
C ALA A 315 -7.67 -10.61 -2.33
N PHE A 316 -8.49 -9.73 -1.75
CA PHE A 316 -8.04 -8.84 -0.67
C PHE A 316 -7.70 -9.57 0.63
N GLY A 317 -8.45 -10.60 0.98
CA GLY A 317 -8.17 -11.47 2.12
C GLY A 317 -6.79 -12.12 1.99
N MET A 318 -6.51 -12.73 0.84
CA MET A 318 -5.23 -13.35 0.50
C MET A 318 -4.08 -12.35 0.57
N LEU A 319 -4.28 -11.18 -0.05
CA LEU A 319 -3.31 -10.09 -0.05
C LEU A 319 -2.93 -9.70 1.40
N LYS A 320 -3.92 -9.50 2.28
CA LYS A 320 -3.70 -9.09 3.68
C LYS A 320 -3.18 -10.22 4.59
N LEU A 321 -3.44 -11.48 4.26
CA LEU A 321 -2.88 -12.64 4.97
C LEU A 321 -1.40 -12.84 4.61
N LYS A 322 -1.06 -12.75 3.33
CA LYS A 322 0.32 -12.90 2.84
C LYS A 322 1.17 -11.69 3.25
N PHE A 323 0.70 -10.47 3.00
CA PHE A 323 1.41 -9.24 3.32
C PHE A 323 0.79 -8.53 4.52
N GLN A 324 1.05 -9.07 5.71
CA GLN A 324 0.41 -8.64 6.96
C GLN A 324 0.72 -7.19 7.35
N SER A 325 1.75 -6.57 6.78
CA SER A 325 1.98 -5.12 6.92
C SER A 325 0.80 -4.28 6.45
N LEU A 326 -0.04 -4.80 5.55
CA LEU A 326 -1.26 -4.13 5.08
C LEU A 326 -2.38 -4.08 6.11
N GLN A 327 -2.31 -4.90 7.16
CA GLN A 327 -3.28 -4.85 8.25
C GLN A 327 -3.05 -3.64 9.16
N ASN A 328 -1.79 -3.21 9.30
CA ASN A 328 -1.35 -2.02 10.03
C ASN A 328 -0.12 -1.45 9.30
N LEU A 329 -0.33 -0.50 8.38
CA LEU A 329 0.72 0.07 7.54
C LEU A 329 1.79 0.76 8.41
N PRO A 330 3.07 0.32 8.37
CA PRO A 330 4.13 0.82 9.23
C PRO A 330 4.75 2.11 8.66
N ILE A 331 3.90 3.08 8.31
CA ILE A 331 4.28 4.34 7.69
C ILE A 331 3.66 5.49 8.49
N LYS A 332 4.51 6.38 8.99
CA LYS A 332 4.07 7.59 9.68
C LYS A 332 3.70 8.65 8.65
N ILE A 333 2.41 9.01 8.61
CA ILE A 333 1.90 10.06 7.72
C ILE A 333 2.01 11.42 8.42
N THR A 334 3.02 12.20 8.03
CA THR A 334 3.29 13.54 8.59
C THR A 334 3.10 14.68 7.59
N ARG A 335 3.07 14.35 6.30
CA ARG A 335 2.93 15.29 5.18
C ARG A 335 2.37 14.56 3.97
N ARG A 336 1.88 15.32 2.99
CA ARG A 336 1.30 14.79 1.74
C ARG A 336 2.20 13.77 1.01
N SER A 337 3.52 13.99 0.96
CA SER A 337 4.45 13.06 0.30
C SER A 337 4.59 11.70 0.98
N ASP A 338 4.14 11.56 2.23
CA ASP A 338 4.11 10.26 2.91
C ASP A 338 2.92 9.40 2.45
N ILE A 339 1.89 10.01 1.85
CA ILE A 339 0.76 9.28 1.23
C ILE A 339 1.27 8.51 0.01
N ALA A 340 2.08 9.14 -0.85
CA ALA A 340 2.67 8.48 -2.00
C ALA A 340 3.52 7.25 -1.58
N LYS A 341 4.19 7.32 -0.44
CA LYS A 341 4.92 6.18 0.14
C LYS A 341 3.99 5.06 0.59
N ALA A 342 2.87 5.40 1.22
CA ALA A 342 1.84 4.42 1.58
C ALA A 342 1.23 3.76 0.33
N SER A 343 0.92 4.56 -0.69
CA SER A 343 0.48 4.06 -2.01
C SER A 343 1.48 3.11 -2.63
N SER A 344 2.78 3.45 -2.69
CA SER A 344 3.82 2.56 -3.22
C SER A 344 3.96 1.26 -2.42
N TRP A 345 3.81 1.31 -1.09
CA TRP A 345 3.85 0.12 -0.25
C TRP A 345 2.69 -0.82 -0.54
N VAL A 346 1.46 -0.29 -0.63
CA VAL A 346 0.27 -1.06 -1.00
C VAL A 346 0.39 -1.62 -2.40
N MET A 347 0.82 -0.79 -3.36
CA MET A 347 1.00 -1.18 -4.76
C MET A 347 2.01 -2.33 -4.89
N ALA A 348 3.17 -2.23 -4.22
CA ALA A 348 4.17 -3.30 -4.22
C ALA A 348 3.60 -4.63 -3.71
N CYS A 349 2.79 -4.62 -2.65
CA CYS A 349 2.13 -5.86 -2.18
C CYS A 349 1.14 -6.42 -3.21
N MET A 350 0.38 -5.57 -3.91
CA MET A 350 -0.57 -6.00 -4.94
C MET A 350 0.13 -6.57 -6.18
N ILE A 351 1.25 -5.97 -6.58
CA ILE A 351 2.12 -6.47 -7.65
C ILE A 351 2.70 -7.84 -7.26
N LEU A 352 3.23 -7.96 -6.04
CA LEU A 352 3.76 -9.24 -5.55
C LEU A 352 2.67 -10.32 -5.43
N HIS A 353 1.44 -9.94 -5.09
CA HIS A 353 0.31 -10.88 -5.09
C HIS A 353 0.08 -11.45 -6.49
N ASN A 354 -0.02 -10.61 -7.52
CA ASN A 354 -0.14 -11.08 -8.89
C ASN A 354 1.07 -11.91 -9.34
N PHE A 355 2.29 -11.44 -9.05
CA PHE A 355 3.52 -12.16 -9.37
C PHE A 355 3.52 -13.61 -8.83
N VAL A 356 3.19 -13.78 -7.54
CA VAL A 356 3.09 -15.10 -6.90
C VAL A 356 1.99 -15.92 -7.54
N ARG A 357 0.86 -15.28 -7.82
CA ARG A 357 -0.35 -15.91 -8.35
C ARG A 357 -0.13 -16.50 -9.73
N ASP A 358 0.52 -15.76 -10.62
CA ASP A 358 0.85 -16.21 -11.97
C ASP A 358 1.81 -17.42 -11.98
N ARG A 359 2.51 -17.67 -10.87
CA ARG A 359 3.53 -18.72 -10.71
C ARG A 359 3.12 -19.90 -9.84
N SER A 360 1.89 -19.92 -9.32
CA SER A 360 1.47 -20.88 -8.30
C SER A 360 0.52 -21.98 -8.78
N ASN A 361 0.33 -22.15 -10.10
CA ASN A 361 -0.51 -23.19 -10.74
C ASN A 361 -1.91 -23.41 -10.12
N GLY A 362 -2.43 -22.47 -9.32
CA GLY A 362 -3.74 -22.57 -8.65
C GLY A 362 -3.80 -23.40 -7.37
N GLU A 363 -2.94 -24.40 -7.14
CA GLU A 363 -3.07 -25.37 -6.03
C GLU A 363 -3.00 -24.73 -4.62
N ALA A 364 -2.12 -23.74 -4.43
CA ALA A 364 -2.00 -23.04 -3.15
C ALA A 364 -3.26 -22.21 -2.82
N TRP A 365 -4.01 -21.79 -3.84
CA TRP A 365 -5.12 -20.86 -3.73
C TRP A 365 -6.34 -21.50 -3.06
N ASP A 366 -6.69 -22.72 -3.43
CA ASP A 366 -7.89 -23.39 -2.90
C ASP A 366 -7.80 -23.66 -1.39
N SER A 367 -6.60 -24.00 -0.89
CA SER A 367 -6.36 -24.25 0.53
C SER A 367 -6.48 -22.98 1.39
N ASP A 368 -5.98 -21.84 0.90
CA ASP A 368 -6.05 -20.56 1.61
C ASP A 368 -7.42 -19.90 1.44
N LEU A 369 -8.11 -20.12 0.31
CA LEU A 369 -9.52 -19.76 0.13
C LEU A 369 -10.42 -20.42 1.17
N ALA A 370 -10.23 -21.73 1.43
CA ALA A 370 -11.00 -22.44 2.45
C ALA A 370 -10.81 -21.82 3.85
N ARG A 371 -9.58 -21.41 4.18
CA ARG A 371 -9.27 -20.70 5.43
C ARG A 371 -9.92 -19.32 5.50
N ILE A 372 -9.85 -18.54 4.41
CA ILE A 372 -10.47 -17.20 4.35
C ILE A 372 -11.98 -17.29 4.42
N ALA A 373 -12.60 -18.20 3.69
CA ALA A 373 -14.05 -18.40 3.70
C ALA A 373 -14.55 -18.71 5.12
N ALA A 374 -13.80 -19.50 5.90
CA ALA A 374 -14.11 -19.74 7.32
C ALA A 374 -13.98 -18.49 8.20
N MET A 375 -13.05 -17.57 7.88
CA MET A 375 -12.86 -16.30 8.60
C MET A 375 -13.91 -15.24 8.22
N LEU A 376 -14.29 -15.13 6.93
CA LEU A 376 -15.23 -14.12 6.45
C LEU A 376 -16.67 -14.40 6.88
N ARG A 377 -17.07 -15.67 7.02
CA ARG A 377 -18.40 -16.07 7.55
C ARG A 377 -18.72 -15.49 8.94
N LYS A 378 -17.71 -15.03 9.70
CA LYS A 378 -17.89 -14.46 11.04
C LYS A 378 -18.11 -12.94 11.06
N ARG A 379 -18.07 -12.26 9.90
CA ARG A 379 -17.98 -10.78 9.85
C ARG A 379 -19.22 -10.06 9.35
N ASP A 380 -20.28 -10.78 9.00
CA ASP A 380 -21.52 -10.18 8.49
C ASP A 380 -22.48 -9.84 9.63
N GLU A 381 -22.25 -8.70 10.29
CA GLU A 381 -23.29 -7.95 10.98
C GLU A 381 -23.21 -6.47 10.62
N ALA A 382 -24.33 -5.99 10.04
CA ALA A 382 -24.81 -4.62 9.86
C ALA A 382 -23.88 -3.53 9.29
N ILE A 383 -24.38 -2.78 8.31
CA ILE A 383 -24.51 -1.31 8.35
C ILE A 383 -25.37 -0.87 7.15
N GLU A 384 -26.48 -0.24 7.48
CA GLU A 384 -27.30 0.59 6.60
C GLU A 384 -26.71 2.00 6.67
N ASP A 385 -26.17 2.53 5.58
CA ASP A 385 -25.74 3.93 5.51
C ASP A 385 -26.47 4.66 4.37
N VAL A 386 -27.08 5.78 4.74
CA VAL A 386 -27.82 6.69 3.88
C VAL A 386 -26.82 7.45 3.00
N LEU A 387 -26.79 7.12 1.72
CA LEU A 387 -26.01 7.84 0.71
C LEU A 387 -26.82 8.98 0.12
N ASP A 388 -26.35 10.21 0.28
CA ASP A 388 -26.78 11.32 -0.56
C ASP A 388 -26.42 11.03 -2.04
N PRO A 389 -27.35 11.21 -2.98
CA PRO A 389 -27.13 10.86 -4.38
C PRO A 389 -26.16 11.84 -5.04
N ILE A 390 -24.87 11.50 -5.05
CA ILE A 390 -23.87 12.22 -5.85
C ILE A 390 -24.14 11.95 -7.34
N LEU A 391 -24.76 12.92 -8.01
CA LEU A 391 -25.25 12.85 -9.39
C LEU A 391 -24.23 12.22 -10.37
N LEU A 392 -24.62 11.11 -11.00
CA LEU A 392 -24.02 10.60 -12.25
C LEU A 392 -24.59 11.39 -13.43
N SER A 393 -23.91 11.38 -14.58
CA SER A 393 -24.56 11.86 -15.81
C SER A 393 -25.82 11.02 -16.07
N LYS A 394 -26.93 11.68 -16.44
CA LYS A 394 -28.24 11.02 -16.57
C LYS A 394 -28.20 9.82 -17.53
N ASN A 395 -27.43 9.93 -18.62
CA ASN A 395 -27.30 8.88 -19.64
C ASN A 395 -26.56 7.63 -19.12
N ASN A 396 -25.40 7.81 -18.46
CA ASN A 396 -24.59 6.70 -17.96
C ASN A 396 -25.35 5.87 -16.90
N ARG A 397 -26.14 6.55 -16.06
CA ARG A 397 -27.00 5.89 -15.08
C ARG A 397 -28.15 5.13 -15.75
N ARG A 398 -28.79 5.69 -16.78
CA ARG A 398 -29.90 5.04 -17.50
C ARG A 398 -29.45 3.74 -18.15
N GLU A 399 -28.35 3.76 -18.90
CA GLU A 399 -27.80 2.55 -19.55
C GLU A 399 -27.43 1.46 -18.54
N GLY A 400 -26.85 1.85 -17.40
CA GLY A 400 -26.55 0.92 -16.32
C GLY A 400 -27.80 0.28 -15.72
N MET A 401 -28.88 1.06 -15.53
CA MET A 401 -30.16 0.54 -15.02
C MET A 401 -30.79 -0.44 -16.01
N GLU A 402 -30.84 -0.09 -17.29
CA GLU A 402 -31.34 -0.98 -18.34
C GLU A 402 -30.54 -2.29 -18.41
N ARG A 403 -29.21 -2.23 -18.28
CA ARG A 403 -28.38 -3.44 -18.23
C ARG A 403 -28.72 -4.30 -17.02
N ARG A 404 -28.85 -3.70 -15.84
CA ARG A 404 -29.19 -4.44 -14.62
C ARG A 404 -30.55 -5.12 -14.73
N ASP A 405 -31.53 -4.46 -15.32
CA ASP A 405 -32.87 -5.02 -15.51
C ASP A 405 -32.87 -6.16 -16.56
N ARG A 406 -32.06 -6.04 -17.64
CA ARG A 406 -31.81 -7.14 -18.58
C ARG A 406 -31.15 -8.35 -17.90
N LEU A 407 -30.19 -8.10 -16.99
CA LEU A 407 -29.57 -9.17 -16.20
C LEU A 407 -30.57 -9.82 -15.25
N LEU A 408 -31.44 -9.04 -14.60
CA LEU A 408 -32.50 -9.59 -13.74
C LEU A 408 -33.41 -10.55 -14.53
N TRP A 409 -33.83 -10.15 -15.74
CA TRP A 409 -34.61 -10.99 -16.64
C TRP A 409 -33.84 -12.23 -17.12
N TRP A 410 -32.54 -12.08 -17.43
CA TRP A 410 -31.66 -13.19 -17.79
C TRP A 410 -31.60 -14.25 -16.68
N ILE A 411 -31.42 -13.82 -15.43
CA ILE A 411 -31.40 -14.73 -14.27
C ILE A 411 -32.76 -15.42 -14.15
N GLU A 412 -33.86 -14.66 -14.19
CA GLU A 412 -35.21 -15.20 -14.05
C GLU A 412 -35.55 -16.27 -15.10
N ARG A 413 -35.10 -16.07 -16.34
CA ARG A 413 -35.34 -17.02 -17.42
C ARG A 413 -34.51 -18.31 -17.28
N ASN A 414 -33.28 -18.20 -16.79
CA ASN A 414 -32.34 -19.33 -16.74
C ASN A 414 -32.45 -20.15 -15.43
N ASP A 415 -33.00 -19.60 -14.35
CA ASP A 415 -33.26 -20.35 -13.11
C ASP A 415 -34.55 -21.20 -13.19
N ARG A 416 -35.43 -20.90 -14.15
CA ARG A 416 -36.68 -21.63 -14.42
C ARG A 416 -36.50 -22.81 -15.39
N ARG A 417 -35.28 -22.99 -15.92
CA ARG A 417 -34.87 -24.12 -16.76
C ARG A 417 -34.02 -25.06 -15.92
#